data_AF-A0A6N8SJM8-F1
#
_entry.id   AF-A0A6N8SJM8-F1
#
_cell.length_a   1.000
_cell.length_b   1.000
_cell.length_c   1.000
_cell.angle_alpha   90.00
_cell.angle_beta   90.00
_cell.angle_gamma   90.00
#
_symmetry.space_group_name_H-M   'P 1'
#
loop_
_entity.id
_entity.type
_entity.pdbx_description
1 polymer ?
#
loop_
_entity_poly.entity_id
_entity_poly.type
_entity_poly.pdbx_seq_one_letter_code
_entity_poly.pdbx_strand_id
1 'polypeptide(L)'
;MLFGTTALTAPVRPAFALSELKNEQGQVQQKPAEGKETPPAEEEQKDETGPIELPMPDPLIRRNEAVTEPADETPSSDDATVEEPQTPAEIIHDIAKAPEAVRRMRELIVEAAASGDIERLRPLLGKGMTETQVSLVETEEGPVETLKGQSGDNDGIEVLAILLDILATGFAHVGAGTPDEMYVWPYFAEKPLAGLTPPEKVELLRIVTAGDFAEMQEFGSYNFYRLGITPDGQWKFFVTGE
;
A
#
# COMPACT_ATOMS: atom_id res chain seq x y z
N MET A 1 12.96 -66.33 -36.45
CA MET A 1 13.11 -65.23 -37.44
C MET A 1 12.27 -64.05 -37.01
N LEU A 2 12.47 -62.89 -37.65
CA LEU A 2 11.76 -61.62 -37.51
C LEU A 2 11.98 -60.82 -36.21
N PHE A 3 12.77 -59.77 -36.43
CA PHE A 3 12.73 -58.41 -35.87
C PHE A 3 11.33 -57.94 -35.40
N GLY A 4 11.18 -57.03 -34.43
CA GLY A 4 12.19 -56.26 -33.69
C GLY A 4 12.33 -54.81 -34.19
N THR A 5 11.56 -53.89 -33.59
CA THR A 5 11.61 -52.45 -33.91
C THR A 5 11.44 -51.62 -32.63
N THR A 6 12.47 -50.88 -32.23
CA THR A 6 12.43 -49.97 -31.07
C THR A 6 12.34 -48.53 -31.55
N ALA A 7 11.27 -47.81 -31.22
CA ALA A 7 11.13 -46.40 -31.54
C ALA A 7 11.84 -45.54 -30.47
N LEU A 8 12.72 -44.64 -30.90
CA LEU A 8 13.47 -43.73 -30.03
C LEU A 8 12.91 -42.30 -30.14
N THR A 9 12.19 -41.85 -29.11
CA THR A 9 11.63 -40.48 -29.04
C THR A 9 12.61 -39.52 -28.37
N ALA A 10 13.08 -38.50 -29.09
CA ALA A 10 13.92 -37.44 -28.55
C ALA A 10 13.08 -36.23 -28.06
N PRO A 11 13.46 -35.54 -26.98
CA PRO A 11 12.74 -34.37 -26.49
C PRO A 11 13.07 -33.10 -27.28
N VAL A 12 12.03 -32.35 -27.66
CA VAL A 12 12.18 -31.00 -28.23
C VAL A 12 12.37 -29.99 -27.10
N ARG A 13 13.34 -29.08 -27.24
CA ARG A 13 13.49 -27.90 -26.37
C ARG A 13 12.91 -26.66 -27.06
N PRO A 14 12.18 -25.77 -26.35
CA PRO A 14 11.80 -24.48 -26.90
C PRO A 14 13.03 -23.57 -27.05
N ALA A 15 13.10 -22.83 -28.15
CA ALA A 15 14.09 -21.77 -28.36
C ALA A 15 13.39 -20.42 -28.20
N PHE A 16 13.77 -19.65 -27.18
CA PHE A 16 13.30 -18.28 -27.00
C PHE A 16 14.09 -17.34 -27.92
N ALA A 17 13.46 -16.89 -29.00
CA ALA A 17 14.02 -15.88 -29.88
C ALA A 17 13.72 -14.48 -29.31
N LEU A 18 14.76 -13.79 -28.81
CA LEU A 18 14.69 -12.36 -28.50
C LEU A 18 14.66 -11.59 -29.82
N SER A 19 13.50 -11.02 -30.17
CA SER A 19 13.38 -10.18 -31.37
C SER A 19 13.99 -8.80 -31.12
N GLU A 20 14.99 -8.44 -31.91
CA GLU A 20 15.72 -7.18 -31.77
C GLU A 20 14.81 -5.97 -32.10
N LEU A 21 14.77 -4.97 -31.21
CA LEU A 21 14.13 -3.69 -31.51
C LEU A 21 15.04 -2.88 -32.44
N LYS A 22 14.61 -2.70 -33.70
CA LYS A 22 15.38 -1.96 -34.69
C LYS A 22 15.27 -0.45 -34.48
N ASN A 23 16.38 0.16 -34.07
CA ASN A 23 16.51 1.60 -33.90
C ASN A 23 16.71 2.29 -35.27
N GLU A 24 15.71 3.01 -35.77
CA GLU A 24 15.81 3.73 -37.06
C GLU A 24 16.15 5.22 -36.85
N GLN A 25 17.43 5.55 -37.04
CA GLN A 25 17.91 6.94 -37.15
C GLN A 25 18.57 7.17 -38.52
N GLY A 26 18.12 8.21 -39.22
CA GLY A 26 18.73 8.70 -40.46
C GLY A 26 17.72 8.93 -41.60
N GLN A 27 17.92 9.86 -42.53
CA GLN A 27 18.97 10.90 -42.64
C GLN A 27 18.38 12.19 -43.27
N VAL A 28 19.10 13.30 -43.14
CA VAL A 28 18.69 14.62 -43.63
C VAL A 28 19.22 14.87 -45.05
N GLN A 29 18.43 15.54 -45.91
CA GLN A 29 18.96 16.24 -47.09
C GLN A 29 18.03 17.38 -47.55
N GLN A 30 18.61 18.51 -47.98
CA GLN A 30 17.93 19.72 -48.47
C GLN A 30 18.34 20.00 -49.92
N LYS A 31 17.52 20.71 -50.72
CA LYS A 31 17.61 22.16 -51.12
C LYS A 31 17.24 22.24 -52.64
N PRO A 32 17.08 23.38 -53.37
CA PRO A 32 16.68 24.80 -53.10
C PRO A 32 15.21 25.09 -53.55
N ALA A 33 14.65 26.30 -53.77
CA ALA A 33 14.75 27.68 -53.23
C ALA A 33 13.61 28.57 -53.86
N GLU A 34 13.69 29.90 -53.72
CA GLU A 34 12.83 30.98 -54.29
C GLU A 34 11.35 31.07 -53.77
N GLY A 35 10.85 32.23 -53.30
CA GLY A 35 11.57 33.46 -52.93
C GLY A 35 10.71 34.67 -52.50
N LYS A 36 11.32 35.53 -51.65
CA LYS A 36 11.19 37.01 -51.60
C LYS A 36 9.91 37.66 -51.00
N GLU A 37 10.02 38.23 -49.78
CA GLU A 37 10.00 39.70 -49.45
C GLU A 37 10.03 39.99 -47.92
N THR A 38 10.52 41.17 -47.52
CA THR A 38 10.90 41.63 -46.14
C THR A 38 11.22 43.15 -46.12
N PRO A 39 11.39 43.86 -44.98
CA PRO A 39 10.93 43.70 -43.59
C PRO A 39 9.91 44.84 -43.26
N PRO A 40 9.96 45.77 -42.23
CA PRO A 40 10.78 45.96 -41.00
C PRO A 40 10.32 45.07 -39.82
N ALA A 41 10.89 45.05 -38.59
CA ALA A 41 12.04 45.70 -37.94
C ALA A 41 11.83 46.98 -37.08
N GLU A 42 11.68 46.76 -35.76
CA GLU A 42 11.95 47.63 -34.58
C GLU A 42 12.16 46.66 -33.37
N GLU A 43 12.85 46.97 -32.28
CA GLU A 43 14.26 47.41 -32.17
C GLU A 43 14.80 46.86 -30.82
N GLU A 44 16.09 47.00 -30.50
CA GLU A 44 16.70 46.34 -29.33
C GLU A 44 16.50 47.11 -28.00
N GLN A 45 16.37 46.38 -26.89
CA GLN A 45 16.94 46.84 -25.62
C GLN A 45 17.42 45.67 -24.75
N LYS A 46 18.74 45.60 -24.57
CA LYS A 46 19.37 44.89 -23.45
C LYS A 46 19.34 45.78 -22.20
N ASP A 47 19.30 45.15 -21.04
CA ASP A 47 20.06 45.63 -19.89
C ASP A 47 20.70 44.43 -19.17
N GLU A 48 21.93 44.60 -18.70
CA GLU A 48 22.71 43.56 -18.00
C GLU A 48 22.86 43.94 -16.53
N THR A 49 22.41 43.10 -15.58
CA THR A 49 22.75 43.27 -14.15
C THR A 49 22.71 41.97 -13.34
N GLY A 50 23.90 41.43 -13.03
CA GLY A 50 24.19 40.69 -11.78
C GLY A 50 23.61 39.28 -11.57
N PRO A 51 24.42 38.30 -11.12
CA PRO A 51 23.90 37.14 -10.40
C PRO A 51 23.31 37.57 -9.05
N ILE A 52 22.11 37.10 -8.71
CA ILE A 52 21.54 37.27 -7.36
C ILE A 52 21.98 36.10 -6.50
N GLU A 53 23.03 36.29 -5.70
CA GLU A 53 23.33 35.38 -4.58
C GLU A 53 22.30 35.61 -3.46
N LEU A 54 21.61 34.54 -3.06
CA LEU A 54 20.73 34.56 -1.88
C LEU A 54 21.58 34.30 -0.62
N PRO A 55 21.64 35.24 0.34
CA PRO A 55 22.42 35.03 1.56
C PRO A 55 21.76 33.98 2.45
N MET A 56 22.54 33.00 2.91
CA MET A 56 22.07 32.04 3.91
C MET A 56 22.04 32.66 5.33
N PRO A 57 21.05 32.31 6.18
CA PRO A 57 21.00 32.77 7.56
C PRO A 57 21.98 31.99 8.46
N ASP A 58 22.69 32.71 9.34
CA ASP A 58 23.62 32.13 10.31
C ASP A 58 22.91 31.30 11.42
N PRO A 59 23.55 30.23 11.94
CA PRO A 59 23.00 29.41 13.02
C PRO A 59 23.05 30.12 14.37
N LEU A 60 21.88 30.39 14.96
CA LEU A 60 21.73 31.09 16.25
C LEU A 60 22.08 30.22 17.48
N ILE A 61 23.35 29.82 17.61
CA ILE A 61 23.84 29.15 18.83
C ILE A 61 24.01 30.17 19.96
N ARG A 62 22.95 30.36 20.77
CA ARG A 62 23.07 31.04 22.08
C ARG A 62 23.35 30.04 23.19
N ARG A 63 24.63 29.78 23.43
CA ARG A 63 25.10 29.10 24.64
C ARG A 63 25.02 30.09 25.82
N ASN A 64 24.02 29.93 26.68
CA ASN A 64 24.00 30.56 28.01
C ASN A 64 24.56 29.60 29.06
N GLU A 65 25.19 30.15 30.11
CA GLU A 65 25.78 29.39 31.20
C GLU A 65 24.86 29.33 32.44
N ALA A 66 25.00 28.22 33.18
CA ALA A 66 24.65 27.94 34.57
C ALA A 66 23.69 28.89 35.35
N VAL A 67 22.56 28.32 35.79
CA VAL A 67 21.99 28.54 37.14
C VAL A 67 21.64 27.17 37.74
N THR A 68 21.80 27.01 39.06
CA THR A 68 21.74 25.73 39.78
C THR A 68 20.49 25.56 40.66
N GLU A 69 19.85 24.39 40.54
CA GLU A 69 19.02 23.73 41.57
C GLU A 69 17.73 24.48 42.04
N PRO A 70 16.84 23.85 42.84
CA PRO A 70 15.98 22.78 42.34
C PRO A 70 14.49 22.99 42.69
N ALA A 71 13.59 22.32 41.96
CA ALA A 71 12.17 22.20 42.33
C ALA A 71 11.69 20.76 42.08
N ASP A 72 10.92 20.22 43.01
CA ASP A 72 10.49 18.82 43.07
C ASP A 72 9.01 18.72 42.66
N GLU A 73 8.76 18.41 41.38
CA GLU A 73 7.44 18.03 40.87
C GLU A 73 7.59 16.81 39.96
N THR A 74 7.15 15.64 40.45
CA THR A 74 7.07 14.40 39.67
C THR A 74 5.82 14.41 38.78
N PRO A 75 5.95 14.34 37.45
CA PRO A 75 4.83 13.96 36.60
C PRO A 75 4.56 12.46 36.81
N SER A 76 3.39 12.13 37.36
CA SER A 76 2.92 10.74 37.41
C SER A 76 2.48 10.29 36.01
N SER A 77 3.42 9.74 35.23
CA SER A 77 3.12 9.05 33.98
C SER A 77 2.54 7.64 34.20
N ASP A 78 1.47 7.55 35.00
CA ASP A 78 0.63 6.35 35.13
C ASP A 78 -0.37 6.30 33.95
N ASP A 79 0.17 6.10 32.75
CA ASP A 79 -0.52 5.36 31.69
C ASP A 79 0.51 4.59 30.85
N ALA A 80 1.29 3.76 31.54
CA ALA A 80 2.08 2.73 30.88
C ALA A 80 1.14 1.59 30.49
N THR A 81 0.57 1.68 29.28
CA THR A 81 -0.16 0.56 28.65
C THR A 81 0.68 -0.70 28.81
N VAL A 82 0.15 -1.70 29.52
CA VAL A 82 0.88 -2.93 29.77
C VAL A 82 0.93 -3.73 28.47
N GLU A 83 2.00 -3.55 27.72
CA GLU A 83 2.40 -4.47 26.66
C GLU A 83 2.69 -5.84 27.29
N GLU A 84 1.64 -6.66 27.42
CA GLU A 84 1.83 -8.11 27.53
C GLU A 84 2.70 -8.56 26.35
N PRO A 85 3.62 -9.53 26.55
CA PRO A 85 4.59 -9.91 25.54
C PRO A 85 3.90 -10.58 24.34
N GLN A 86 3.50 -9.75 23.37
CA GLN A 86 2.90 -10.12 22.10
C GLN A 86 3.73 -11.22 21.45
N THR A 87 3.20 -12.44 21.40
CA THR A 87 3.81 -13.53 20.64
C THR A 87 3.78 -13.14 19.16
N PRO A 88 4.92 -13.03 18.46
CA PRO A 88 4.95 -12.55 17.08
C PRO A 88 4.00 -13.35 16.18
N ALA A 89 3.13 -12.65 15.46
CA ALA A 89 2.05 -13.25 14.67
C ALA A 89 2.56 -14.24 13.61
N GLU A 90 1.83 -15.35 13.37
CA GLU A 90 2.22 -16.26 12.27
C GLU A 90 1.84 -15.62 10.93
N ILE A 91 2.85 -15.27 10.13
CA ILE A 91 2.66 -14.72 8.79
C ILE A 91 2.47 -15.87 7.79
N ILE A 92 1.29 -15.90 7.16
CA ILE A 92 0.80 -16.99 6.32
C ILE A 92 0.41 -16.46 4.93
N HIS A 93 1.07 -16.99 3.90
CA HIS A 93 0.79 -16.64 2.50
C HIS A 93 -0.11 -17.67 1.79
N ASP A 94 -0.29 -18.86 2.38
CA ASP A 94 -1.17 -19.91 1.85
C ASP A 94 -2.56 -19.80 2.48
N ILE A 95 -3.53 -19.28 1.71
CA ILE A 95 -4.92 -19.17 2.14
C ILE A 95 -5.51 -20.51 2.59
N ALA A 96 -5.05 -21.65 2.06
CA ALA A 96 -5.57 -22.98 2.42
C ALA A 96 -5.31 -23.37 3.89
N LYS A 97 -4.37 -22.69 4.58
CA LYS A 97 -4.13 -22.85 6.02
C LYS A 97 -5.20 -22.18 6.90
N ALA A 98 -5.92 -21.18 6.40
CA ALA A 98 -6.95 -20.49 7.18
C ALA A 98 -8.19 -21.39 7.43
N PRO A 99 -8.92 -21.20 8.55
CA PRO A 99 -10.19 -21.89 8.80
C PRO A 99 -11.18 -21.76 7.64
N GLU A 100 -12.05 -22.76 7.46
CA GLU A 100 -13.01 -22.78 6.34
C GLU A 100 -13.94 -21.56 6.34
N ALA A 101 -14.38 -21.12 7.51
CA ALA A 101 -15.23 -19.94 7.64
C ALA A 101 -14.50 -18.63 7.24
N VAL A 102 -13.22 -18.50 7.62
CA VAL A 102 -12.36 -17.37 7.25
C VAL A 102 -12.13 -17.34 5.74
N ARG A 103 -11.78 -18.48 5.13
CA ARG A 103 -11.63 -18.63 3.68
C ARG A 103 -12.91 -18.24 2.94
N ARG A 104 -14.05 -18.77 3.39
CA ARG A 104 -15.36 -18.49 2.80
C ARG A 104 -15.78 -17.01 2.93
N MET A 105 -15.51 -16.38 4.07
CA MET A 105 -15.78 -14.95 4.23
C MET A 105 -14.91 -14.12 3.28
N ARG A 106 -13.61 -14.41 3.19
CA ARG A 106 -12.72 -13.76 2.21
C ARG A 106 -13.21 -13.98 0.76
N GLU A 107 -13.64 -15.19 0.40
CA GLU A 107 -14.18 -15.51 -0.93
C GLU A 107 -15.44 -14.66 -1.25
N LEU A 108 -16.37 -14.52 -0.29
CA LEU A 108 -17.55 -13.67 -0.44
C LEU A 108 -17.20 -12.18 -0.58
N ILE A 109 -16.24 -11.68 0.20
CA ILE A 109 -15.77 -10.30 0.13
C ILE A 109 -15.11 -10.02 -1.23
N VAL A 110 -14.29 -10.94 -1.72
CA VAL A 110 -13.65 -10.86 -3.06
C VAL A 110 -14.70 -10.89 -4.17
N GLU A 111 -15.72 -11.75 -4.10
CA GLU A 111 -16.81 -11.78 -5.09
C GLU A 111 -17.63 -10.49 -5.10
N ALA A 112 -17.92 -9.93 -3.91
CA ALA A 112 -18.62 -8.66 -3.78
C ALA A 112 -17.81 -7.50 -4.38
N ALA A 113 -16.53 -7.36 -4.00
CA ALA A 113 -15.69 -6.27 -4.50
C ALA A 113 -15.37 -6.36 -5.99
N ALA A 114 -15.09 -7.57 -6.51
CA ALA A 114 -14.81 -7.79 -7.93
C ALA A 114 -16.02 -7.52 -8.86
N SER A 115 -17.21 -7.26 -8.30
CA SER A 115 -18.38 -6.85 -9.09
C SER A 115 -18.45 -5.35 -9.39
N GLY A 116 -17.75 -4.51 -8.61
CA GLY A 116 -17.92 -3.05 -8.62
C GLY A 116 -19.20 -2.52 -7.93
N ASP A 117 -20.00 -3.38 -7.30
CA ASP A 117 -21.23 -2.99 -6.57
C ASP A 117 -21.03 -3.09 -5.05
N ILE A 118 -20.83 -1.94 -4.40
CA ILE A 118 -20.57 -1.87 -2.96
C ILE A 118 -21.75 -2.37 -2.10
N GLU A 119 -22.98 -2.37 -2.61
CA GLU A 119 -24.15 -2.92 -1.90
C GLU A 119 -24.03 -4.44 -1.67
N ARG A 120 -23.20 -5.15 -2.44
CA ARG A 120 -22.89 -6.57 -2.20
C ARG A 120 -22.09 -6.81 -0.92
N LEU A 121 -21.43 -5.79 -0.34
CA LEU A 121 -20.82 -5.89 0.99
C LEU A 121 -21.86 -5.85 2.11
N ARG A 122 -23.02 -5.20 1.92
CA ARG A 122 -24.06 -5.03 2.96
C ARG A 122 -24.52 -6.33 3.66
N PRO A 123 -24.69 -7.49 3.00
CA PRO A 123 -25.00 -8.75 3.68
C PRO A 123 -23.81 -9.39 4.43
N LEU A 124 -22.57 -8.92 4.20
CA LEU A 124 -21.35 -9.44 4.83
C LEU A 124 -20.95 -8.64 6.08
N LEU A 125 -21.23 -7.33 6.08
CA LEU A 125 -20.84 -6.35 7.11
C LEU A 125 -21.55 -6.48 8.48
N GLY A 126 -22.22 -7.61 8.75
CA GLY A 126 -22.94 -7.88 10.01
C GLY A 126 -24.07 -6.89 10.32
N LYS A 127 -24.57 -6.89 11.57
CA LYS A 127 -25.47 -5.85 12.13
C LYS A 127 -25.34 -5.73 13.65
N GLY A 128 -25.43 -4.51 14.19
CA GLY A 128 -25.41 -4.26 15.64
C GLY A 128 -24.17 -4.86 16.32
N MET A 129 -24.33 -5.78 17.28
CA MET A 129 -23.18 -6.41 17.97
C MET A 129 -22.24 -7.21 17.05
N THR A 130 -22.65 -7.55 15.83
CA THR A 130 -21.79 -8.21 14.83
C THR A 130 -21.43 -7.31 13.64
N GLU A 131 -21.80 -6.03 13.69
CA GLU A 131 -21.47 -5.07 12.62
C GLU A 131 -19.96 -4.93 12.46
N THR A 132 -19.50 -4.94 11.21
CA THR A 132 -18.08 -4.75 10.89
C THR A 132 -17.70 -3.31 11.16
N GLN A 133 -16.68 -3.10 11.98
CA GLN A 133 -16.14 -1.76 12.21
C GLN A 133 -15.46 -1.26 10.92
N VAL A 134 -15.97 -0.19 10.33
CA VAL A 134 -15.42 0.41 9.11
C VAL A 134 -14.76 1.78 9.33
N SER A 135 -14.73 2.27 10.57
CA SER A 135 -14.08 3.51 10.96
C SER A 135 -13.55 3.40 12.39
N LEU A 136 -12.45 4.10 12.70
CA LEU A 136 -11.96 4.26 14.08
C LEU A 136 -12.79 5.30 14.86
N VAL A 137 -13.44 6.23 14.15
CA VAL A 137 -14.38 7.23 14.70
C VAL A 137 -15.81 6.75 14.48
N GLU A 138 -16.67 6.82 15.49
CA GLU A 138 -18.09 6.45 15.37
C GLU A 138 -18.83 7.33 14.34
N THR A 139 -19.65 6.70 13.50
CA THR A 139 -20.49 7.35 12.49
C THR A 139 -21.97 7.07 12.75
N GLU A 140 -22.84 8.06 12.56
CA GLU A 140 -24.30 7.83 12.54
C GLU A 140 -24.75 7.12 11.23
N GLU A 141 -23.89 7.11 10.22
CA GLU A 141 -24.08 6.42 8.94
C GLU A 141 -23.73 4.92 9.04
N GLY A 142 -24.42 4.11 8.24
CA GLY A 142 -24.20 2.66 8.16
C GLY A 142 -22.88 2.28 7.49
N PRO A 143 -22.41 1.02 7.62
CA PRO A 143 -21.05 0.68 7.22
C PRO A 143 -20.81 0.71 5.70
N VAL A 144 -21.86 0.61 4.86
CA VAL A 144 -21.72 0.78 3.40
C VAL A 144 -21.60 2.26 3.04
N GLU A 145 -22.40 3.10 3.70
CA GLU A 145 -22.41 4.55 3.56
C GLU A 145 -21.06 5.14 3.99
N THR A 146 -20.55 4.74 5.16
CA THR A 146 -19.24 5.16 5.68
C THR A 146 -18.09 4.72 4.78
N LEU A 147 -18.06 3.47 4.29
CA LEU A 147 -17.05 3.02 3.32
C LEU A 147 -17.14 3.79 1.99
N LYS A 148 -18.35 4.13 1.54
CA LYS A 148 -18.56 4.94 0.34
C LYS A 148 -18.07 6.38 0.52
N GLY A 149 -18.22 6.96 1.71
CA GLY A 149 -17.68 8.28 2.08
C GLY A 149 -16.15 8.33 2.26
N GLN A 150 -15.50 7.18 2.44
CA GLN A 150 -14.04 7.05 2.50
C GLN A 150 -13.38 6.91 1.11
N SER A 151 -14.16 6.63 0.07
CA SER A 151 -13.67 6.45 -1.30
C SER A 151 -13.44 7.81 -1.99
N GLY A 152 -12.36 7.94 -2.77
CA GLY A 152 -12.10 9.11 -3.62
C GLY A 152 -13.05 9.26 -4.80
N ASP A 153 -14.00 8.34 -4.97
CA ASP A 153 -15.03 8.31 -6.00
C ASP A 153 -16.45 8.21 -5.39
N ASN A 154 -17.45 8.73 -6.10
CA ASN A 154 -18.83 8.78 -5.62
C ASN A 154 -19.57 7.43 -5.64
N ASP A 155 -18.91 6.33 -6.01
CA ASP A 155 -19.53 5.00 -6.13
C ASP A 155 -19.01 3.96 -5.14
N GLY A 156 -17.79 4.14 -4.61
CA GLY A 156 -17.11 3.23 -3.68
C GLY A 156 -16.04 2.35 -4.34
N ILE A 157 -15.71 2.62 -5.61
CA ILE A 157 -14.89 1.75 -6.47
C ILE A 157 -13.43 1.67 -6.00
N GLU A 158 -12.85 2.78 -5.52
CA GLU A 158 -11.48 2.79 -4.98
C GLU A 158 -11.39 1.90 -3.73
N VAL A 159 -12.33 2.02 -2.80
CA VAL A 159 -12.38 1.18 -1.59
C VAL A 159 -12.58 -0.30 -1.94
N LEU A 160 -13.38 -0.64 -2.96
CA LEU A 160 -13.48 -2.02 -3.46
C LEU A 160 -12.17 -2.52 -4.09
N ALA A 161 -11.41 -1.67 -4.78
CA ALA A 161 -10.10 -2.03 -5.32
C ALA A 161 -9.07 -2.28 -4.21
N ILE A 162 -8.97 -1.38 -3.23
CA ILE A 162 -8.12 -1.52 -2.04
C ILE A 162 -8.42 -2.84 -1.31
N LEU A 163 -9.71 -3.16 -1.15
CA LEU A 163 -10.16 -4.40 -0.50
C LEU A 163 -9.67 -5.66 -1.22
N LEU A 164 -9.65 -5.66 -2.56
CA LEU A 164 -9.10 -6.75 -3.37
C LEU A 164 -7.58 -6.83 -3.26
N ASP A 165 -6.89 -5.69 -3.33
CA ASP A 165 -5.42 -5.63 -3.30
C ASP A 165 -4.84 -6.05 -1.94
N ILE A 166 -5.43 -5.64 -0.80
CA ILE A 166 -4.98 -6.15 0.51
C ILE A 166 -5.30 -7.63 0.69
N LEU A 167 -6.47 -8.11 0.22
CA LEU A 167 -6.83 -9.53 0.30
C LEU A 167 -6.02 -10.43 -0.64
N ALA A 168 -5.30 -9.87 -1.61
CA ALA A 168 -4.36 -10.59 -2.47
C ALA A 168 -3.00 -10.89 -1.79
N THR A 169 -2.69 -10.22 -0.68
CA THR A 169 -1.47 -10.44 0.11
C THR A 169 -1.60 -11.61 1.09
N GLY A 170 -0.50 -11.97 1.76
CA GLY A 170 -0.52 -12.83 2.94
C GLY A 170 -1.28 -12.22 4.13
N PHE A 171 -1.59 -13.04 5.13
CA PHE A 171 -2.25 -12.64 6.36
C PHE A 171 -1.41 -12.99 7.59
N ALA A 172 -1.69 -12.31 8.69
CA ALA A 172 -1.18 -12.66 10.01
C ALA A 172 -2.26 -13.41 10.82
N HIS A 173 -1.87 -14.45 11.56
CA HIS A 173 -2.70 -15.05 12.60
C HIS A 173 -2.27 -14.47 13.96
N VAL A 174 -3.17 -13.69 14.57
CA VAL A 174 -2.96 -13.02 15.87
C VAL A 174 -3.84 -13.66 16.95
N GLY A 175 -3.48 -13.47 18.22
CA GLY A 175 -4.32 -13.84 19.36
C GLY A 175 -4.63 -15.34 19.48
N ALA A 176 -3.82 -16.24 18.92
CA ALA A 176 -4.13 -17.68 18.83
C ALA A 176 -4.47 -18.29 20.20
N GLY A 177 -5.73 -18.73 20.38
CA GLY A 177 -6.27 -19.27 21.64
C GLY A 177 -6.82 -18.23 22.63
N THR A 178 -6.86 -16.94 22.29
CA THR A 178 -7.47 -15.86 23.10
C THR A 178 -8.84 -15.44 22.54
N PRO A 179 -9.64 -14.61 23.25
CA PRO A 179 -10.87 -14.02 22.71
C PRO A 179 -10.64 -13.10 21.49
N ASP A 180 -9.39 -12.68 21.27
CA ASP A 180 -8.95 -11.73 20.24
C ASP A 180 -8.33 -12.46 19.03
N GLU A 181 -8.47 -13.79 18.97
CA GLU A 181 -7.96 -14.61 17.86
C GLU A 181 -8.55 -14.15 16.53
N MET A 182 -7.68 -13.85 15.56
CA MET A 182 -8.09 -13.21 14.31
C MET A 182 -7.07 -13.41 13.18
N TYR A 183 -7.56 -13.33 11.95
CA TYR A 183 -6.78 -13.38 10.73
C TYR A 183 -6.81 -12.00 10.06
N VAL A 184 -5.64 -11.36 9.96
CA VAL A 184 -5.50 -9.95 9.59
C VAL A 184 -4.80 -9.80 8.24
N TRP A 185 -5.42 -9.05 7.33
CA TRP A 185 -4.86 -8.63 6.04
C TRP A 185 -4.59 -7.12 6.02
N PRO A 186 -3.51 -6.64 5.36
CA PRO A 186 -2.35 -7.44 4.96
C PRO A 186 -1.51 -7.81 6.18
N TYR A 187 -0.64 -8.83 6.06
CA TYR A 187 0.30 -9.19 7.13
C TYR A 187 1.26 -8.05 7.55
N PHE A 188 1.39 -6.98 6.76
CA PHE A 188 2.14 -5.78 7.10
C PHE A 188 1.61 -5.05 8.35
N ALA A 189 0.32 -5.18 8.67
CA ALA A 189 -0.25 -4.64 9.90
C ALA A 189 0.43 -5.20 11.17
N GLU A 190 0.87 -6.46 11.11
CA GLU A 190 1.46 -7.21 12.23
C GLU A 190 2.99 -7.41 12.07
N LYS A 191 3.64 -6.70 11.13
CA LYS A 191 5.07 -6.84 10.85
C LYS A 191 5.80 -5.49 10.84
N PRO A 192 6.79 -5.26 11.73
CA PRO A 192 7.59 -4.04 11.75
C PRO A 192 8.25 -3.74 10.38
N LEU A 193 8.02 -2.53 9.87
CA LEU A 193 8.39 -2.17 8.49
C LEU A 193 9.90 -2.13 8.23
N ALA A 194 10.69 -1.85 9.28
CA ALA A 194 12.15 -1.97 9.26
C ALA A 194 12.63 -3.42 8.98
N GLY A 195 11.78 -4.42 9.25
CA GLY A 195 12.04 -5.84 9.04
C GLY A 195 11.56 -6.40 7.68
N LEU A 196 11.09 -5.57 6.75
CA LEU A 196 10.68 -6.03 5.41
C LEU A 196 11.88 -6.33 4.51
N THR A 197 11.92 -7.54 3.98
CA THR A 197 12.86 -7.98 2.95
C THR A 197 12.50 -7.37 1.57
N PRO A 198 13.41 -7.35 0.59
CA PRO A 198 13.14 -6.70 -0.70
C PRO A 198 11.89 -7.22 -1.45
N PRO A 199 11.55 -8.52 -1.47
CA PRO A 199 10.29 -9.00 -2.07
C PRO A 199 9.05 -8.47 -1.34
N GLU A 200 9.07 -8.42 -0.01
CA GLU A 200 7.96 -7.92 0.82
C GLU A 200 7.77 -6.41 0.65
N LYS A 201 8.87 -5.65 0.46
CA LYS A 201 8.78 -4.23 0.08
C LYS A 201 8.19 -4.05 -1.32
N VAL A 202 8.43 -4.96 -2.25
CA VAL A 202 7.78 -4.95 -3.59
C VAL A 202 6.31 -5.32 -3.50
N GLU A 203 5.91 -6.21 -2.57
CA GLU A 203 4.50 -6.53 -2.32
C GLU A 203 3.75 -5.36 -1.67
N LEU A 204 4.33 -4.70 -0.66
CA LEU A 204 3.76 -3.50 -0.04
C LEU A 204 3.61 -2.35 -1.07
N LEU A 205 4.61 -2.15 -1.93
CA LEU A 205 4.57 -1.17 -3.03
C LEU A 205 3.63 -1.56 -4.20
N ARG A 206 2.80 -2.60 -4.05
CA ARG A 206 1.63 -2.85 -4.90
C ARG A 206 0.32 -2.34 -4.29
N ILE A 207 0.26 -2.20 -2.96
CA ILE A 207 -0.96 -1.79 -2.23
C ILE A 207 -0.91 -0.34 -1.75
N VAL A 208 0.29 0.25 -1.64
CA VAL A 208 0.53 1.67 -1.35
C VAL A 208 1.62 2.25 -2.26
N THR A 209 1.69 3.57 -2.34
CA THR A 209 2.70 4.28 -3.13
C THR A 209 4.06 4.35 -2.42
N ALA A 210 5.08 4.79 -3.15
CA ALA A 210 6.41 5.07 -2.59
C ALA A 210 6.45 6.32 -1.68
N GLY A 211 5.41 7.17 -1.70
CA GLY A 211 5.25 8.28 -0.75
C GLY A 211 4.79 7.75 0.60
N ASP A 212 3.63 7.10 0.61
CA ASP A 212 3.04 6.49 1.81
C ASP A 212 4.02 5.52 2.50
N PHE A 213 4.75 4.69 1.74
CA PHE A 213 5.76 3.80 2.31
C PHE A 213 6.99 4.55 2.89
N ALA A 214 7.28 5.78 2.47
CA ALA A 214 8.31 6.61 3.11
C ALA A 214 7.78 7.17 4.44
N GLU A 215 6.56 7.70 4.46
CA GLU A 215 5.90 8.23 5.66
C GLU A 215 5.70 7.13 6.73
N MET A 216 5.22 5.95 6.33
CA MET A 216 5.16 4.75 7.17
C MET A 216 6.52 4.34 7.76
N GLN A 217 7.62 4.52 7.04
CA GLN A 217 8.97 4.21 7.55
C GLN A 217 9.51 5.30 8.49
N GLU A 218 9.00 6.53 8.43
CA GLU A 218 9.32 7.60 9.38
C GLU A 218 8.53 7.44 10.69
N PHE A 219 7.25 7.07 10.60
CA PHE A 219 6.39 6.83 11.76
C PHE A 219 6.62 5.44 12.42
N GLY A 220 6.92 4.43 11.61
CA GLY A 220 7.33 3.08 12.04
C GLY A 220 6.26 1.99 11.96
N SER A 221 4.97 2.36 11.87
CA SER A 221 3.82 1.45 11.73
C SER A 221 3.33 1.35 10.27
N TYR A 222 2.53 0.31 9.99
CA TYR A 222 1.67 0.27 8.81
C TYR A 222 0.35 0.98 9.13
N ASN A 223 0.11 2.15 8.53
CA ASN A 223 -1.06 3.00 8.82
C ASN A 223 -2.16 2.97 7.74
N PHE A 224 -2.05 2.13 6.72
CA PHE A 224 -3.07 2.00 5.65
C PHE A 224 -4.16 0.98 6.01
N TYR A 225 -5.08 0.68 5.09
CA TYR A 225 -6.22 -0.20 5.35
C TYR A 225 -5.81 -1.61 5.81
N ARG A 226 -6.43 -2.07 6.90
CA ARG A 226 -6.35 -3.44 7.43
C ARG A 226 -7.75 -4.04 7.59
N LEU A 227 -7.85 -5.35 7.42
CA LEU A 227 -9.08 -6.14 7.48
C LEU A 227 -8.89 -7.34 8.42
N GLY A 228 -9.85 -7.57 9.32
CA GLY A 228 -9.81 -8.65 10.31
C GLY A 228 -11.00 -9.60 10.18
N ILE A 229 -10.73 -10.91 10.10
CA ILE A 229 -11.75 -11.97 10.14
C ILE A 229 -11.46 -12.93 11.29
N THR A 230 -12.45 -13.19 12.14
CA THR A 230 -12.37 -14.12 13.29
C THR A 230 -12.45 -15.59 12.84
N PRO A 231 -12.01 -16.57 13.65
CA PRO A 231 -12.00 -18.00 13.30
C PRO A 231 -13.35 -18.60 12.87
N ASP A 232 -14.48 -18.09 13.36
CA ASP A 232 -15.83 -18.51 12.97
C ASP A 232 -16.38 -17.78 11.73
N GLY A 233 -15.61 -16.83 11.18
CA GLY A 233 -15.88 -16.15 9.92
C GLY A 233 -16.59 -14.79 10.04
N GLN A 234 -16.75 -14.20 11.24
CA GLN A 234 -17.23 -12.82 11.33
C GLN A 234 -16.16 -11.87 10.77
N TRP A 235 -16.52 -11.06 9.78
CA TRP A 235 -15.75 -9.89 9.36
C TRP A 235 -15.81 -8.84 10.47
N LYS A 236 -14.72 -8.68 11.20
CA LYS A 236 -14.66 -7.92 12.45
C LYS A 236 -14.42 -6.43 12.19
N PHE A 237 -13.45 -6.11 11.33
CA PHE A 237 -13.14 -4.74 10.93
C PHE A 237 -12.63 -4.66 9.48
N PHE A 238 -12.75 -3.46 8.90
CA PHE A 238 -11.98 -3.01 7.74
C PHE A 238 -11.75 -1.49 7.88
N VAL A 239 -10.58 -1.11 8.38
CA VAL A 239 -10.26 0.25 8.85
C VAL A 239 -8.87 0.68 8.40
N THR A 240 -8.63 1.99 8.27
CA THR A 240 -7.26 2.54 8.19
C THR A 240 -6.50 2.30 9.49
N GLY A 241 -5.17 2.28 9.41
CA GLY A 241 -4.28 2.27 10.56
C GLY A 241 -4.14 3.64 11.22
N GLU A 242 -3.27 3.67 12.22
CA GLU A 242 -2.76 4.85 12.92
C GLU A 242 -1.25 4.96 12.66
#